data_AF-A0A183T1P2-F1
#
_entry.id   AF-A0A183T1P2-F1
#
_cell.length_a   1.000
_cell.length_b   1.000
_cell.length_c   1.000
_cell.angle_alpha   90.00
_cell.angle_beta   90.00
_cell.angle_gamma   90.00
#
_symmetry.space_group_name_H-M   'P 1'
#
loop_
_entity.id
_entity.type
_entity.pdbx_description
1 polymer ?
#
loop_
_entity_poly.entity_id
_entity_poly.type
_entity_poly.pdbx_seq_one_letter_code
_entity_poly.pdbx_strand_id
1 'polypeptide(L)'
;MYKEWPVHMKVVLIVMEEFWSQGDEEKKQGLKPVQLMDRALSYLLPDDQALKNVAKWSELAALSLEEKKEAVHELLLHRPSAASQASSATSL
;
A
#
# COMPACT_ATOMS: atom_id res chain seq x y z
N MET A 1 14.09 -7.34 13.80
CA MET A 1 15.21 -7.86 12.99
C MET A 1 14.81 -7.73 11.53
N TYR A 2 15.45 -6.85 10.79
CA TYR A 2 15.18 -6.65 9.36
C TYR A 2 15.56 -7.93 8.59
N LYS A 3 14.79 -8.29 7.57
CA LYS A 3 15.19 -9.32 6.61
C LYS A 3 16.19 -8.70 5.64
N GLU A 4 17.25 -9.42 5.28
CA GLU A 4 18.15 -8.97 4.23
C GLU A 4 17.38 -8.68 2.93
N TRP A 5 17.82 -7.69 2.15
CA TRP A 5 17.13 -7.24 0.95
C TRP A 5 16.69 -8.37 -0.01
N PRO A 6 17.52 -9.39 -0.29
CA PRO A 6 17.07 -10.52 -1.13
C PRO A 6 15.93 -11.33 -0.51
N VAL A 7 15.91 -11.46 0.81
CA VAL A 7 14.85 -12.16 1.55
C VAL A 7 13.59 -11.30 1.60
N HIS A 8 13.73 -9.99 1.77
CA HIS A 8 12.62 -9.04 1.71
C HIS A 8 11.91 -9.09 0.34
N MET A 9 12.68 -9.04 -0.75
CA MET A 9 12.14 -9.12 -2.11
C MET A 9 11.36 -10.42 -2.36
N LYS A 10 11.87 -11.57 -1.87
CA LYS A 10 11.14 -12.85 -1.96
C LYS A 10 9.79 -12.81 -1.26
N VAL A 11 9.72 -12.18 -0.09
CA VAL A 11 8.46 -12.04 0.67
C VAL A 11 7.47 -11.15 -0.07
N VAL A 12 7.93 -10.01 -0.60
CA VAL A 12 7.08 -9.10 -1.38
C VAL A 12 6.51 -9.80 -2.61
N LEU A 13 7.33 -10.57 -3.33
CA LEU A 13 6.87 -11.32 -4.51
C LEU A 13 5.77 -12.34 -4.18
N ILE A 14 5.89 -13.05 -3.06
CA ILE A 14 4.85 -14.00 -2.61
C ILE A 14 3.53 -13.27 -2.31
N VAL A 15 3.60 -12.12 -1.63
CA VAL A 15 2.40 -11.32 -1.32
C VAL A 15 1.75 -10.80 -2.60
N MET A 16 2.55 -10.33 -3.57
CA MET A 16 2.04 -9.85 -4.86
C MET A 16 1.42 -10.99 -5.67
N GLU A 17 1.97 -12.19 -5.60
CA GLU A 17 1.40 -13.38 -6.25
C GLU A 17 0.01 -13.72 -5.68
N GLU A 18 -0.16 -13.65 -4.37
CA GLU A 18 -1.47 -13.84 -3.72
C GLU A 18 -2.48 -12.76 -4.12
N PHE A 19 -2.05 -11.49 -4.16
CA PHE A 19 -2.90 -10.37 -4.58
C PHE A 19 -3.35 -10.51 -6.03
N TRP A 20 -2.46 -10.94 -6.93
CA TRP A 20 -2.82 -11.21 -8.31
C TRP A 20 -3.74 -12.42 -8.44
N SER A 21 -3.52 -13.48 -7.66
CA SER A 21 -4.43 -14.63 -7.65
C SER A 21 -5.84 -14.23 -7.22
N GLN A 22 -5.97 -13.34 -6.23
CA GLN A 22 -7.26 -12.79 -5.83
C GLN A 22 -7.87 -11.94 -6.95
N GLY A 23 -7.09 -11.04 -7.56
CA GLY A 23 -7.57 -10.19 -8.64
C GLY A 23 -8.03 -10.97 -9.87
N ASP A 24 -7.37 -12.08 -10.19
CA ASP A 24 -7.78 -12.99 -11.25
C ASP A 24 -9.12 -13.67 -10.94
N GLU A 25 -9.35 -14.05 -9.68
CA GLU A 25 -10.62 -14.64 -9.24
C GLU A 25 -11.76 -13.62 -9.27
N GLU A 26 -11.51 -12.38 -8.83
CA GLU A 26 -12.46 -11.27 -8.96
C GLU A 26 -12.86 -11.05 -10.43
N LYS A 27 -11.91 -11.09 -11.36
CA LYS A 27 -12.19 -10.99 -12.81
C LYS A 27 -13.06 -12.12 -13.33
N LYS A 28 -12.84 -13.37 -12.89
CA LYS A 28 -13.70 -14.52 -13.27
C LYS A 28 -15.14 -14.33 -12.80
N GLN A 29 -15.33 -13.63 -11.68
CA GLN A 29 -16.63 -13.29 -11.14
C GLN A 29 -17.25 -12.03 -11.78
N GLY A 30 -16.58 -11.43 -12.78
CA GLY A 30 -17.02 -10.20 -13.44
C GLY A 30 -16.78 -8.94 -12.62
N LEU A 31 -16.01 -9.01 -11.53
CA LEU A 31 -15.62 -7.89 -10.70
C LEU A 31 -14.33 -7.24 -11.25
N LYS A 32 -14.16 -5.95 -10.95
CA LYS A 32 -12.93 -5.22 -11.27
C LYS A 32 -12.02 -5.18 -10.05
N PRO A 33 -10.85 -5.83 -10.07
CA PRO A 33 -9.91 -5.76 -8.96
C PRO A 33 -9.32 -4.37 -8.82
N VAL A 34 -8.86 -4.05 -7.60
CA VAL A 34 -8.08 -2.85 -7.35
C VAL A 34 -6.75 -2.89 -8.11
N GLN A 35 -6.19 -1.73 -8.46
CA GLN A 35 -5.00 -1.63 -9.34
C GLN A 35 -3.84 -2.54 -8.89
N LEU A 36 -3.55 -2.58 -7.59
CA LEU A 36 -2.50 -3.42 -7.01
C LEU A 36 -2.69 -4.93 -7.28
N MET A 37 -3.94 -5.39 -7.35
CA MET A 37 -4.30 -6.79 -7.59
C MET A 37 -4.43 -7.12 -9.08
N ASP A 38 -4.40 -6.12 -9.97
CA ASP A 38 -4.42 -6.36 -11.41
C ASP A 38 -3.00 -6.48 -11.98
N ARG A 39 -2.57 -7.71 -12.27
CA ARG A 39 -1.24 -7.97 -12.87
C ARG A 39 -1.02 -7.22 -14.18
N ALA A 40 -2.08 -6.97 -14.97
CA ALA A 40 -1.95 -6.21 -16.21
C ALA A 40 -1.59 -4.75 -15.94
N LEU A 41 -1.94 -4.21 -14.76
CA LEU A 41 -1.64 -2.84 -14.34
C LEU A 41 -0.39 -2.77 -13.46
N SER A 42 0.38 -3.86 -13.37
CA SER A 42 1.61 -3.92 -12.55
C SER A 42 2.67 -2.87 -12.94
N TYR A 43 2.64 -2.36 -14.16
CA TYR A 43 3.53 -1.29 -14.60
C TYR A 43 3.16 0.10 -14.05
N LEU A 44 1.92 0.29 -13.58
CA LEU A 44 1.45 1.52 -12.93
C LEU A 44 1.76 1.54 -11.43
N LEU A 45 2.25 0.44 -10.88
CA LEU A 45 2.54 0.27 -9.46
C LEU A 45 3.50 1.31 -8.85
N PRO A 46 4.49 1.88 -9.57
CA PRO A 46 5.32 2.96 -9.02
C PRO A 46 4.51 4.23 -8.68
N ASP A 47 3.41 4.46 -9.40
CA ASP A 47 2.54 5.62 -9.23
C ASP A 47 1.34 5.34 -8.29
N ASP A 48 1.01 4.07 -8.08
CA ASP A 48 -0.11 3.62 -7.26
C ASP A 48 0.10 3.93 -5.76
N GLN A 49 -0.80 4.74 -5.20
CA GLN A 49 -0.85 5.09 -3.78
C GLN A 49 -0.98 3.85 -2.89
N ALA A 50 -1.62 2.77 -3.36
CA ALA A 50 -1.74 1.52 -2.63
C ALA A 50 -0.37 0.84 -2.43
N LEU A 51 0.53 0.87 -3.44
CA LEU A 51 1.88 0.35 -3.27
C LEU A 51 2.72 1.25 -2.35
N LYS A 52 2.60 2.57 -2.46
CA LYS A 52 3.25 3.50 -1.52
C LYS A 52 2.82 3.22 -0.08
N ASN A 53 1.55 2.90 0.12
CA ASN A 53 1.02 2.48 1.41
C ASN A 53 1.57 1.11 1.83
N VAL A 54 1.61 0.10 0.96
CA VAL A 54 2.17 -1.23 1.27
C VAL A 54 3.68 -1.18 1.55
N ALA A 55 4.44 -0.38 0.81
CA ALA A 55 5.85 -0.13 1.05
C ALA A 55 6.05 0.54 2.41
N LYS A 56 5.28 1.58 2.71
CA LYS A 56 5.30 2.25 4.02
C LYS A 56 4.88 1.32 5.16
N TRP A 57 3.89 0.45 4.93
CA TRP A 57 3.49 -0.59 5.89
C TRP A 57 4.59 -1.63 6.08
N SER A 58 5.32 -1.99 5.01
CA SER A 58 6.43 -2.94 5.06
C SER A 58 7.64 -2.35 5.79
N GLU A 59 7.94 -1.07 5.55
CA GLU A 59 8.93 -0.28 6.31
C GLU A 59 8.54 -0.21 7.79
N LEU A 60 7.30 0.20 8.09
CA LEU A 60 6.77 0.23 9.45
C LEU A 60 6.84 -1.15 10.10
N ALA A 61 6.47 -2.23 9.40
CA ALA A 61 6.53 -3.59 9.93
C ALA A 61 7.95 -4.01 10.32
N ALA A 62 8.96 -3.46 9.65
CA ALA A 62 10.36 -3.72 9.89
C ALA A 62 10.94 -2.96 11.10
N LEU A 63 10.29 -1.86 11.53
CA LEU A 63 10.65 -1.08 12.72
C LEU A 63 10.40 -1.84 14.05
N SER A 64 11.11 -1.42 15.10
CA SER A 64 10.81 -1.82 16.49
C SER A 64 9.46 -1.28 16.96
N LEU A 65 8.94 -1.80 18.08
CA LEU A 65 7.62 -1.39 18.58
C LEU A 65 7.57 0.10 18.94
N GLU A 66 8.65 0.66 19.48
CA GLU A 66 8.72 2.08 19.84
C GLU A 66 8.80 2.97 18.61
N GLU A 67 9.59 2.59 17.60
CA GLU A 67 9.66 3.29 16.31
C GLU A 67 8.31 3.24 15.56
N LYS A 68 7.56 2.14 15.66
CA LYS A 68 6.19 2.04 15.12
C LYS A 68 5.24 3.03 15.80
N LYS A 69 5.27 3.12 17.12
CA LYS A 69 4.41 4.04 17.88
C LYS A 69 4.70 5.49 17.52
N GLU A 70 5.98 5.85 17.40
CA GLU A 70 6.42 7.19 17.01
C GLU A 70 5.97 7.53 15.58
N ALA A 71 6.20 6.62 14.63
CA ALA A 71 5.80 6.85 13.25
C ALA A 71 4.27 6.97 13.08
N VAL A 72 3.48 6.21 13.87
CA VAL A 72 2.02 6.34 13.91
C VAL A 72 1.60 7.67 14.55
N HIS A 73 2.26 8.08 15.62
CA HIS A 73 2.00 9.36 16.30
C HIS A 73 2.25 10.55 15.35
N GLU A 74 3.38 10.55 14.64
CA GLU A 74 3.70 11.56 13.63
C GLU A 74 2.70 11.59 12.46
N LEU A 75 2.23 10.43 12.01
CA LEU A 75 1.18 10.33 10.99
C LEU A 75 -0.17 10.89 11.47
N LEU A 76 -0.50 10.73 12.75
CA LEU A 76 -1.73 11.26 13.34
C LEU A 76 -1.65 12.78 13.53
N LEU A 77 -0.47 13.31 13.91
CA LEU A 77 -0.23 14.74 14.03
C LEU A 77 -0.30 15.46 12.67
N HIS A 78 0.24 14.85 11.62
CA HIS A 78 0.29 15.43 10.28
C HIS A 78 -0.91 15.04 9.40
N ARG A 79 -1.93 14.38 9.95
CA ARG A 79 -3.15 14.06 9.21
C ARG A 79 -3.85 15.37 8.83
N PRO A 80 -4.04 15.65 7.52
CA PRO A 80 -4.83 16.81 7.13
C PRO A 80 -6.22 16.66 7.73
N SER A 81 -6.69 17.69 8.45
CA SER A 81 -8.07 17.72 8.92
C SER A 81 -9.00 17.48 7.74
N ALA A 82 -9.99 16.60 7.89
CA ALA A 82 -10.97 16.30 6.85
C ALA A 82 -11.67 17.56 6.29
N ALA A 83 -11.71 18.65 7.09
CA ALA A 83 -12.20 19.95 6.67
C ALA A 83 -11.35 20.62 5.58
N SER A 84 -10.04 20.33 5.51
CA SER A 84 -9.10 20.97 4.58
C SER A 84 -9.16 20.35 3.18
N GLN A 85 -9.50 19.06 3.07
CA GLN A 85 -9.64 18.37 1.78
C GLN A 85 -10.97 18.67 1.06
N ALA A 86 -12.02 19.06 1.79
CA ALA A 86 -13.31 19.42 1.22
C ALA A 86 -13.31 20.79 0.51
N SER A 87 -12.40 21.71 0.87
CA SER A 87 -12.33 23.05 0.25
C SER A 87 -11.70 23.06 -1.15
N SER A 88 -10.92 22.02 -1.51
CA SER A 88 -10.27 21.95 -2.83
C SER A 88 -11.13 21.28 -3.91
N ALA A 89 -12.26 20.67 -3.54
CA ALA A 89 -13.14 19.95 -4.48
C ALA A 89 -14.31 20.79 -5.01
N THR A 90 -14.49 22.03 -4.53
CA THR A 90 -15.64 22.89 -4.87
C THR A 90 -15.24 24.14 -5.67
N SER A 91 -14.11 24.11 -6.37
CA SER A 91 -13.75 25.15 -7.34
C SER A 91 -13.51 24.52 -8.69
N LEU A 92 -14.61 24.17 -9.38
CA LEU A 92 -14.76 24.10 -10.83
C LEU A 92 -16.26 24.17 -11.17
#